data_AF-A0A523RQM5-F1
#
_entry.id   AF-A0A523RQM5-F1
#
_cell.length_a   1.000
_cell.length_b   1.000
_cell.length_c   1.000
_cell.angle_alpha   90.00
_cell.angle_beta   90.00
_cell.angle_gamma   90.00
#
_symmetry.space_group_name_H-M   'P 1'
#
loop_
_entity.id
_entity.type
_entity.pdbx_description
1 polymer ?
#
loop_
_entity_poly.entity_id
_entity_poly.type
_entity_poly.pdbx_seq_one_letter_code
_entity_poly.pdbx_strand_id
1 'polypeptide(L)'
;MNNEIIDFEKKGNVIRFYLGKNGKQWGDDWDDIPYEHNAGKVYDEYIKGYCDIAVDFDYEILDAADGFNNSPFSKEMMRDRKIHILFFSIEDDGKKEYSPSGCIQFGDKIETILKLDYVRLLRRINFQNSIFQKKMNNV
;
A
#
# COMPACT_ATOMS: atom_id res chain seq x y z
N MET A 1 8.42 -5.00 15.30
CA MET A 1 7.05 -4.70 14.84
C MET A 1 6.95 -5.15 13.39
N ASN A 2 5.87 -5.82 13.01
CA ASN A 2 5.62 -6.12 11.60
C ASN A 2 5.04 -4.85 10.97
N ASN A 3 5.85 -4.17 10.18
CA ASN A 3 5.49 -2.95 9.46
C ASN A 3 5.34 -3.27 7.97
N GLU A 4 4.69 -4.39 7.69
CA GLU A 4 4.44 -4.86 6.34
C GLU A 4 3.24 -4.10 5.78
N ILE A 5 3.30 -3.74 4.50
CA ILE A 5 2.18 -3.14 3.80
C ILE A 5 1.09 -4.20 3.65
N ILE A 6 -0.11 -3.89 4.12
CA ILE A 6 -1.26 -4.80 4.06
C ILE A 6 -2.42 -4.24 3.24
N ASP A 7 -2.44 -2.94 2.99
CA ASP A 7 -3.37 -2.25 2.09
C ASP A 7 -2.81 -0.85 1.75
N PHE A 8 -3.41 -0.17 0.77
CA PHE A 8 -3.01 1.18 0.38
C PHE A 8 -4.17 2.04 -0.13
N GLU A 9 -3.96 3.36 -0.13
CA GLU A 9 -4.78 4.34 -0.86
C GLU A 9 -3.86 5.31 -1.61
N LYS A 10 -4.22 5.68 -2.84
CA LYS A 10 -3.47 6.58 -3.73
C LYS A 10 -4.28 7.85 -4.00
N LYS A 11 -3.67 9.03 -3.89
CA LYS A 11 -4.23 10.32 -4.31
C LYS A 11 -3.15 11.17 -4.99
N GLY A 12 -3.13 11.16 -6.31
CA GLY A 12 -2.06 11.78 -7.08
C GLY A 12 -0.71 11.13 -6.73
N ASN A 13 0.27 11.96 -6.34
CA ASN A 13 1.59 11.50 -5.93
C ASN A 13 1.72 11.14 -4.43
N VAL A 14 0.60 11.11 -3.69
CA VAL A 14 0.57 10.76 -2.26
C VAL A 14 -0.04 9.38 -2.08
N ILE A 15 0.64 8.56 -1.28
CA ILE A 15 0.20 7.20 -0.94
C ILE A 15 0.09 7.07 0.57
N ARG A 16 -1.02 6.49 1.03
CA ARG A 16 -1.13 5.94 2.38
C ARG A 16 -0.94 4.43 2.32
N PHE A 17 0.02 3.93 3.09
CA PHE A 17 0.15 2.51 3.37
C PHE A 17 -0.45 2.16 4.73
N TYR A 18 -1.34 1.17 4.75
CA TYR A 18 -1.79 0.53 5.98
C TYR A 18 -0.79 -0.55 6.36
N LEU A 19 -0.35 -0.54 7.62
CA LEU A 19 0.72 -1.40 8.12
C LEU A 19 0.18 -2.48 9.05
N GLY A 20 0.67 -3.71 8.88
CA GLY A 20 0.31 -4.84 9.73
C GLY A 20 1.14 -6.08 9.42
N LYS A 21 0.50 -7.25 9.48
CA LYS A 21 1.09 -8.54 9.09
C LYS A 21 0.37 -9.08 7.87
N ASN A 22 1.08 -9.32 6.79
CA ASN A 22 0.53 -9.88 5.56
C ASN A 22 0.18 -11.38 5.71
N GLY A 23 -0.81 -11.84 4.93
CA GLY A 23 -1.16 -13.24 4.72
C GLY A 23 -2.48 -13.69 5.34
N LYS A 24 -3.08 -12.89 6.24
CA LYS A 24 -4.40 -13.18 6.84
C LYS A 24 -5.35 -11.99 6.85
N GLN A 25 -4.89 -10.84 6.38
CA GLN A 25 -5.74 -9.66 6.31
C GLN A 25 -6.84 -9.84 5.27
N TRP A 26 -7.94 -9.15 5.51
CA TRP A 26 -9.13 -9.17 4.67
C TRP A 26 -9.84 -7.81 4.74
N GLY A 27 -10.75 -7.60 3.81
CA GLY A 27 -11.67 -6.48 3.79
C GLY A 27 -12.91 -6.86 2.98
N ASP A 28 -13.79 -5.89 2.78
CA ASP A 28 -15.03 -6.07 2.04
C ASP A 28 -14.73 -6.44 0.56
N ASP A 29 -15.32 -7.52 0.06
CA ASP A 29 -15.19 -7.99 -1.34
C ASP A 29 -13.73 -8.11 -1.86
N TRP A 30 -12.81 -8.60 -1.02
CA TRP A 30 -11.40 -8.76 -1.40
C TRP A 30 -11.13 -9.85 -2.45
N ASP A 31 -12.02 -10.82 -2.59
CA ASP A 31 -12.00 -11.86 -3.61
C ASP A 31 -12.65 -11.45 -4.94
N ASP A 32 -13.38 -10.33 -4.97
CA ASP A 32 -14.04 -9.83 -6.17
C ASP A 32 -13.07 -9.18 -7.16
N ILE A 33 -13.46 -9.26 -8.43
CA ILE A 33 -12.79 -8.65 -9.58
C ILE A 33 -13.82 -7.76 -10.29
N PRO A 34 -13.51 -6.50 -10.64
CA PRO A 34 -12.26 -5.77 -10.39
C PRO A 34 -12.14 -5.21 -8.96
N TYR A 35 -10.94 -5.30 -8.37
CA TYR A 35 -10.71 -4.79 -7.01
C TYR A 35 -10.97 -3.28 -6.88
N GLU A 36 -10.68 -2.48 -7.91
CA GLU A 36 -10.73 -1.03 -7.85
C GLU A 36 -12.16 -0.45 -7.75
N HIS A 37 -13.17 -1.29 -7.98
CA HIS A 37 -14.58 -0.91 -7.89
C HIS A 37 -15.34 -1.66 -6.80
N ASN A 38 -14.90 -2.88 -6.49
CA ASN A 38 -15.62 -3.77 -5.58
C ASN A 38 -14.95 -3.84 -4.20
N ALA A 39 -13.61 -3.89 -4.15
CA ALA A 39 -12.91 -4.20 -2.92
C ALA A 39 -12.77 -2.99 -1.99
N GLY A 40 -13.26 -3.15 -0.76
CA GLY A 40 -13.10 -2.19 0.31
C GLY A 40 -11.67 -2.10 0.87
N LYS A 41 -11.51 -1.17 1.81
CA LYS A 41 -10.31 -1.07 2.65
C LYS A 41 -10.18 -2.32 3.54
N VAL A 42 -8.94 -2.71 3.86
CA VAL A 42 -8.66 -3.70 4.91
C VAL A 42 -9.36 -3.36 6.23
N TYR A 43 -9.88 -4.38 6.92
CA TYR A 43 -10.54 -4.17 8.20
C TYR A 43 -9.57 -3.68 9.29
N ASP A 44 -10.06 -2.84 10.19
CA ASP A 44 -9.24 -2.09 11.15
C ASP A 44 -8.49 -3.00 12.15
N GLU A 45 -8.99 -4.20 12.46
CA GLU A 45 -8.32 -5.14 13.37
C GLU A 45 -6.93 -5.59 12.87
N TYR A 46 -6.73 -5.60 11.55
CA TYR A 46 -5.47 -5.95 10.92
C TYR A 46 -4.46 -4.81 10.95
N ILE A 47 -4.94 -3.56 11.08
CA ILE A 47 -4.12 -2.36 11.00
C ILE A 47 -3.41 -2.13 12.34
N LYS A 48 -2.08 -2.04 12.29
CA LYS A 48 -1.20 -1.70 13.42
C LYS A 48 -0.62 -0.29 13.31
N GLY A 49 -0.84 0.37 12.18
CA GLY A 49 -0.41 1.73 11.94
C GLY A 49 -0.63 2.12 10.48
N TYR A 50 -0.21 3.34 10.13
CA TYR A 50 -0.16 3.78 8.75
C TYR A 50 1.06 4.66 8.48
N CYS A 51 1.46 4.73 7.22
CA CYS A 51 2.54 5.56 6.73
C CYS A 51 2.07 6.31 5.48
N ASP A 52 2.10 7.63 5.54
CA ASP A 52 1.80 8.50 4.40
C ASP A 52 3.12 8.95 3.79
N ILE A 53 3.27 8.76 2.48
CA ILE A 53 4.44 9.17 1.70
C ILE A 53 4.02 10.06 0.53
N ALA A 54 4.94 10.92 0.09
CA ALA A 54 4.89 11.53 -1.24
C ALA A 54 5.99 10.91 -2.09
N VAL A 55 5.71 10.77 -3.38
CA VAL A 55 6.70 10.43 -4.41
C VAL A 55 7.02 11.71 -5.17
N ASP A 56 8.30 11.89 -5.52
CA ASP A 56 8.78 13.05 -6.27
C ASP A 56 8.06 13.18 -7.64
N PHE A 57 7.93 14.42 -8.12
CA PHE A 57 7.11 14.76 -9.29
C PHE A 57 7.57 14.13 -10.60
N ASP A 58 8.84 13.75 -10.69
CA ASP A 58 9.42 13.13 -11.89
C ASP A 58 8.96 11.68 -12.07
N TYR A 59 8.26 11.12 -11.08
CA TYR A 59 7.76 9.75 -11.09
C TYR A 59 6.24 9.70 -11.24
N GLU A 60 5.80 8.83 -12.14
CA GLU A 60 4.42 8.38 -12.24
C GLU A 60 4.17 7.22 -11.26
N ILE A 61 3.00 7.23 -10.62
CA ILE A 61 2.56 6.18 -9.71
C ILE A 61 1.43 5.40 -10.35
N LEU A 62 1.74 4.21 -10.82
CA LEU A 62 0.76 3.28 -11.37
C LEU A 62 0.34 2.28 -10.29
N ASP A 63 -0.93 1.90 -10.25
CA ASP A 63 -1.41 0.74 -9.51
C ASP A 63 -1.77 -0.41 -10.48
N ALA A 64 -2.20 -1.53 -9.92
CA ALA A 64 -2.51 -2.73 -10.70
C ALA A 64 -3.65 -2.54 -11.72
N ALA A 65 -4.53 -1.55 -11.53
CA ALA A 65 -5.66 -1.30 -12.42
C ALA A 65 -5.31 -0.34 -13.57
N ASP A 66 -4.20 0.40 -13.47
CA ASP A 66 -3.80 1.35 -14.52
C ASP A 66 -3.60 0.63 -15.87
N GLY A 67 -4.31 1.12 -16.90
CA GLY A 67 -4.34 0.52 -18.24
C GLY A 67 -5.51 -0.45 -18.49
N PHE A 68 -6.35 -0.71 -17.49
CA PHE A 68 -7.58 -1.50 -17.63
C PHE A 68 -8.83 -0.63 -17.48
N ASN A 69 -9.91 -1.03 -18.15
CA ASN A 69 -11.24 -0.46 -17.87
C ASN A 69 -11.90 -1.13 -16.66
N ASN A 70 -11.66 -2.44 -16.51
CA ASN A 70 -11.94 -3.25 -15.32
C ASN A 70 -10.76 -4.21 -15.20
N SER A 71 -9.95 -4.09 -14.15
CA SER A 71 -8.78 -4.92 -13.96
C SER A 71 -9.18 -6.37 -13.68
N PRO A 72 -8.42 -7.38 -14.14
CA PRO A 72 -8.70 -8.78 -13.86
C PRO A 72 -8.17 -9.22 -12.49
N PHE A 73 -8.09 -8.30 -11.53
CA PHE A 73 -7.34 -8.47 -10.29
C PHE A 73 -8.24 -8.28 -9.06
N SER A 74 -8.01 -9.09 -8.03
CA SER A 74 -8.64 -8.98 -6.71
C SER A 74 -7.60 -8.63 -5.63
N LYS A 75 -8.03 -8.09 -4.48
CA LYS A 75 -7.12 -7.85 -3.35
C LYS A 75 -6.61 -9.15 -2.71
N GLU A 76 -7.35 -10.25 -2.84
CA GLU A 76 -6.86 -11.58 -2.47
C GLU A 76 -5.60 -11.95 -3.27
N MET A 77 -5.60 -11.72 -4.59
CA MET A 77 -4.42 -11.97 -5.42
C MET A 77 -3.22 -11.11 -4.99
N MET A 78 -3.47 -9.86 -4.58
CA MET A 78 -2.44 -8.97 -4.03
C MET A 78 -1.89 -9.48 -2.69
N ARG A 79 -2.76 -9.93 -1.77
CA ARG A 79 -2.38 -10.54 -0.48
C ARG A 79 -1.51 -11.77 -0.68
N ASP A 80 -1.89 -12.61 -1.62
CA ASP A 80 -1.18 -13.83 -2.02
C ASP A 80 0.09 -13.53 -2.82
N ARG A 81 0.42 -12.25 -3.06
CA ARG A 81 1.59 -11.76 -3.80
C ARG A 81 1.67 -12.25 -5.25
N LYS A 82 0.51 -12.55 -5.85
CA LYS A 82 0.40 -12.93 -7.27
C LYS A 82 0.53 -11.72 -8.20
N ILE A 83 0.29 -10.51 -7.69
CA ILE A 83 0.33 -9.24 -8.42
C ILE A 83 1.02 -8.17 -7.54
N HIS A 84 1.66 -7.19 -8.16
CA HIS A 84 2.14 -5.99 -7.47
C HIS A 84 1.02 -4.96 -7.33
N ILE A 85 1.05 -4.18 -6.25
CA ILE A 85 0.00 -3.20 -5.92
C ILE A 85 0.30 -1.82 -6.50
N LEU A 86 1.59 -1.47 -6.65
CA LEU A 86 2.04 -0.18 -7.14
C LEU A 86 3.35 -0.35 -7.91
N PHE A 87 3.55 0.55 -8.88
CA PHE A 87 4.75 0.67 -9.68
C PHE A 87 5.14 2.15 -9.77
N PHE A 88 6.42 2.43 -9.59
CA PHE A 88 7.00 3.75 -9.86
C PHE A 88 7.72 3.73 -11.21
N SER A 89 7.32 4.61 -12.12
CA SER A 89 7.95 4.76 -13.42
C SER A 89 8.39 6.20 -13.67
N ILE A 90 9.45 6.34 -14.45
CA ILE A 90 9.87 7.63 -15.02
C ILE A 90 9.66 7.59 -16.52
N GLU A 91 9.44 8.74 -17.12
CA GLU A 91 9.49 8.89 -18.57
C GLU A 91 10.89 9.37 -18.96
N ASP A 92 11.61 8.56 -19.75
CA ASP A 92 12.91 8.91 -20.32
C ASP A 92 12.84 8.76 -21.85
N ASP A 93 13.11 9.84 -22.57
CA ASP A 93 13.06 9.91 -24.04
C ASP A 93 11.78 9.29 -24.67
N GLY A 94 10.62 9.57 -24.06
CA GLY A 94 9.31 9.06 -24.50
C GLY A 94 9.06 7.58 -24.22
N LYS A 95 9.91 6.93 -23.41
CA LYS A 95 9.72 5.55 -22.95
C LYS A 95 9.45 5.54 -21.45
N LYS A 96 8.48 4.73 -21.02
CA LYS A 96 8.26 4.46 -19.59
C LYS A 96 9.30 3.45 -19.11
N GLU A 97 10.17 3.88 -18.22
CA GLU A 97 11.08 3.01 -17.49
C GLU A 97 10.55 2.75 -16.09
N TYR A 98 10.36 1.48 -15.75
CA TYR A 98 9.98 1.08 -14.40
C TYR A 98 11.23 1.08 -13.53
N SER A 99 11.17 1.76 -12.39
CA SER A 99 12.19 1.64 -11.36
C SER A 99 12.28 0.17 -10.94
N PRO A 100 13.42 -0.52 -11.08
CA PRO A 100 13.55 -1.93 -10.71
C PRO A 100 13.25 -2.20 -9.22
N SER A 101 13.35 -1.16 -8.38
CA SER A 101 13.03 -1.19 -6.95
C SER A 101 11.67 -0.57 -6.60
N GLY A 102 10.91 -0.12 -7.62
CA GLY A 102 9.66 0.61 -7.47
C GLY A 102 8.40 -0.24 -7.56
N CYS A 103 8.53 -1.57 -7.69
CA CYS A 103 7.41 -2.50 -7.65
C CYS A 103 7.11 -2.85 -6.19
N ILE A 104 5.90 -2.52 -5.72
CA ILE A 104 5.49 -2.74 -4.33
C ILE A 104 4.46 -3.87 -4.29
N GLN A 105 4.54 -4.74 -3.28
CA GLN A 105 3.55 -5.79 -3.00
C GLN A 105 3.06 -5.70 -1.55
N PHE A 106 1.90 -6.31 -1.27
CA PHE A 106 1.56 -6.62 0.12
C PHE A 106 2.62 -7.55 0.74
N GLY A 107 2.93 -7.31 2.01
CA GLY A 107 4.02 -7.97 2.72
C GLY A 107 5.36 -7.23 2.65
N ASP A 108 5.54 -6.27 1.74
CA ASP A 108 6.78 -5.50 1.69
C ASP A 108 6.91 -4.60 2.92
N LYS A 109 8.13 -4.47 3.43
CA LYS A 109 8.40 -3.65 4.62
C LYS A 109 8.44 -2.18 4.25
N ILE A 110 7.72 -1.35 5.01
CA ILE A 110 7.74 0.10 4.80
C ILE A 110 9.15 0.69 4.87
N GLU A 111 10.03 0.12 5.68
CA GLU A 111 11.44 0.55 5.78
C GLU A 111 12.23 0.36 4.49
N THR A 112 11.83 -0.56 3.61
CA THR A 112 12.43 -0.71 2.29
C THR A 112 11.98 0.42 1.37
N ILE A 113 10.69 0.75 1.39
CA ILE A 113 10.11 1.81 0.56
C ILE A 113 10.66 3.19 0.97
N LEU A 114 10.82 3.45 2.27
CA LEU A 114 11.34 4.71 2.78
C LEU A 114 12.83 4.95 2.49
N LYS A 115 13.55 3.96 1.95
CA LYS A 115 14.95 4.13 1.51
C LYS A 115 15.08 4.57 0.06
N LEU A 116 13.98 4.57 -0.69
CA LEU A 116 13.95 5.07 -2.06
C LEU A 116 14.21 6.58 -2.04
N ASP A 117 15.17 7.03 -2.82
CA ASP A 117 15.65 8.41 -2.89
C ASP A 117 14.60 9.40 -3.42
N TYR A 118 13.61 8.91 -4.15
CA TYR A 118 12.45 9.66 -4.65
C TYR A 118 11.20 9.56 -3.75
N VAL A 119 11.32 9.00 -2.55
CA VAL A 119 10.23 8.92 -1.57
C VAL A 119 10.46 9.91 -0.42
N ARG A 120 9.41 10.60 -0.01
CA ARG A 120 9.39 11.52 1.14
C ARG A 120 8.38 11.04 2.16
N LEU A 121 8.83 10.83 3.40
CA LEU A 121 7.93 10.53 4.51
C LEU A 121 7.13 11.78 4.87
N LEU A 122 5.80 11.69 4.81
CA LEU A 122 4.90 12.75 5.27
C LEU A 122 4.45 12.52 6.71
N ARG A 123 4.04 11.28 7.02
CA ARG A 123 3.52 10.91 8.35
C ARG A 123 3.70 9.43 8.62
N ARG A 124 3.97 9.07 9.89
CA ARG A 124 3.94 7.69 10.35
C ARG A 124 3.28 7.59 11.71
N ILE A 125 2.32 6.68 11.85
CA ILE A 125 1.67 6.36 13.13
C ILE A 125 1.77 4.86 13.39
N ASN A 126 2.17 4.50 14.61
CA ASN A 126 2.09 3.13 15.12
C ASN A 126 1.08 3.08 16.27
N PHE A 127 0.03 2.27 16.15
CA PHE A 127 -1.03 2.21 17.15
C PHE A 127 -0.62 1.50 18.45
N GLN A 128 0.39 0.63 18.41
CA GLN A 128 0.96 0.00 19.62
C GLN A 128 1.63 1.00 20.57
N ASN A 129 2.01 2.19 20.09
CA ASN A 129 2.61 3.25 20.92
C ASN A 129 1.62 4.39 21.21
N SER A 130 0.38 4.29 20.73
CA SER A 130 -0.65 5.29 21.03
C SER A 130 -1.31 4.95 22.36
N ILE A 131 -1.50 5.98 23.18
CA ILE A 131 -1.96 6.00 24.58
C ILE A 131 -3.30 5.26 24.84
N PHE A 132 -3.95 4.70 23.82
CA PHE A 132 -5.24 4.02 23.90
C PHE A 132 -5.23 2.65 24.59
N GLN A 133 -4.11 1.92 24.64
CA GLN A 133 -4.07 0.65 25.38
C GLN A 133 -4.05 0.82 26.91
N LYS A 134 -3.74 2.00 27.45
CA LYS A 134 -3.77 2.24 28.91
C LYS A 134 -5.16 2.55 29.48
N LYS A 135 -6.17 2.81 28.65
CA LYS A 135 -7.53 3.13 29.11
C LYS A 135 -8.52 1.97 29.10
N MET A 136 -8.21 0.85 28.45
CA MET A 136 -9.10 -0.33 28.46
C MET A 136 -8.74 -1.41 29.48
N ASN A 137 -7.60 -1.29 30.18
CA ASN A 137 -7.22 -2.21 31.26
C ASN A 137 -7.52 -1.66 32.67
N ASN A 138 -8.26 -0.53 32.76
CA ASN A 138 -8.67 0.11 34.01
C ASN A 138 -10.21 0.30 34.07
N VAL A 139 -10.96 -0.70 33.61
CA VAL A 139 -12.39 -0.86 33.93
C VAL A 139 -12.61 -2.30 34.39
#